data_AF-A0A1C3NE12-F1
#
_entry.id   AF-A0A1C3NE12-F1
#
_cell.length_a   1.000
_cell.length_b   1.000
_cell.length_c   1.000
_cell.angle_alpha   90.00
_cell.angle_beta   90.00
_cell.angle_gamma   90.00
#
_symmetry.space_group_name_H-M   'P 1'
#
loop_
_entity.id
_entity.type
_entity.pdbx_description
1 polymer ?
#
loop_
_entity_poly.entity_id
_entity_poly.type
_entity_poly.pdbx_seq_one_letter_code
_entity_poly.pdbx_strand_id
1 'polypeptide(L)'
;MRAGNGRATFWTLTTLGALGGALGGLGVVSPERQLRLSGFENPTRRGPGDQTSAVLGSSSFAAIGEGGAYLVGAAKGWPGFPAYVMARRLLMAGGLAGLAATGRAPRAFLNAAAWEALGALAIGAASWLDRRPAERPA
;
A
#
# COMPACT_ATOMS: atom_id res chain seq x y z
N MET A 1 -17.74 -10.59 12.95
CA MET A 1 -16.92 -10.09 14.08
C MET A 1 -17.85 -9.63 15.18
N ARG A 2 -17.67 -10.10 16.43
CA ARG A 2 -18.36 -9.49 17.57
C ARG A 2 -17.85 -8.06 17.71
N ALA A 3 -18.75 -7.09 17.76
CA ALA A 3 -18.44 -5.70 18.03
C ALA A 3 -17.63 -5.60 19.34
N GLY A 4 -16.36 -5.23 19.25
CA GLY A 4 -15.48 -5.09 20.42
C GLY A 4 -13.99 -5.07 20.11
N ASN A 5 -13.45 -6.07 19.41
CA ASN A 5 -12.01 -6.38 19.45
C ASN A 5 -11.28 -6.28 18.08
N GLY A 6 -11.74 -5.42 17.16
CA GLY A 6 -11.14 -5.33 15.81
C GLY A 6 -11.15 -3.92 15.22
N ARG A 7 -11.33 -2.90 16.07
CA ARG A 7 -11.64 -1.54 15.63
C ARG A 7 -10.39 -0.87 15.06
N ALA A 8 -9.22 -1.08 15.68
CA ALA A 8 -7.98 -0.50 15.17
C ALA A 8 -7.62 -1.11 13.80
N THR A 9 -7.66 -2.43 13.69
CA THR A 9 -7.34 -3.16 12.45
C THR A 9 -8.32 -2.79 11.33
N PHE A 10 -9.62 -2.69 11.63
CA PHE A 10 -10.63 -2.26 10.68
C PHE A 10 -10.31 -0.87 10.10
N TRP A 11 -10.06 0.13 10.96
CA TRP A 11 -9.78 1.49 10.50
C TRP A 11 -8.46 1.59 9.77
N THR A 12 -7.42 0.88 10.21
CA THR A 12 -6.13 0.83 9.52
C THR A 12 -6.28 0.26 8.11
N LEU A 13 -6.94 -0.89 7.96
CA LEU A 13 -7.16 -1.49 6.64
C LEU A 13 -8.03 -0.62 5.74
N THR A 14 -9.09 -0.04 6.30
CA THR A 14 -9.99 0.86 5.55
C THR A 14 -9.24 2.11 5.06
N THR A 15 -8.42 2.72 5.92
CA THR A 15 -7.65 3.92 5.60
C THR A 15 -6.60 3.61 4.54
N LEU A 16 -5.82 2.54 4.72
CA LEU A 16 -4.82 2.13 3.73
C LEU A 16 -5.46 1.75 2.39
N GLY A 17 -6.60 1.07 2.42
CA GLY A 17 -7.36 0.73 1.21
C GLY A 17 -7.86 1.96 0.48
N ALA A 18 -8.45 2.92 1.20
CA ALA A 18 -8.91 4.18 0.63
C ALA A 18 -7.75 5.02 0.06
N LEU A 19 -6.64 5.13 0.79
CA LEU A 19 -5.43 5.83 0.31
C LEU A 19 -4.84 5.15 -0.93
N GLY A 20 -4.71 3.83 -0.94
CA GLY A 20 -4.24 3.07 -2.10
C GLY A 20 -5.13 3.27 -3.32
N GLY A 21 -6.45 3.22 -3.13
CA GLY A 21 -7.42 3.50 -4.18
C GLY A 21 -7.33 4.93 -4.70
N ALA A 22 -7.19 5.92 -3.82
CA ALA A 22 -7.06 7.33 -4.19
C ALA A 22 -5.75 7.61 -4.96
N LEU A 23 -4.62 7.05 -4.52
CA LEU A 23 -3.34 7.17 -5.21
C LEU A 23 -3.35 6.46 -6.56
N GLY A 24 -4.00 5.29 -6.65
CA GLY A 24 -4.22 4.63 -7.94
C GLY A 24 -5.10 5.48 -8.87
N GLY A 25 -6.19 6.05 -8.35
CA GLY A 25 -7.02 7.00 -9.10
C GLY A 25 -6.24 8.22 -9.60
N LEU A 26 -5.36 8.77 -8.76
CA LEU A 26 -4.46 9.86 -9.16
C LEU A 26 -3.51 9.44 -10.28
N GLY A 27 -2.98 8.22 -10.24
CA GLY A 27 -2.13 7.69 -11.31
C GLY A 27 -2.86 7.49 -12.66
N VAL A 28 -4.17 7.22 -12.63
CA VAL A 28 -5.01 7.17 -13.84
C VAL A 28 -5.31 8.57 -14.38
N VAL A 29 -5.70 9.51 -13.50
CA VAL A 29 -6.16 10.85 -13.89
C VAL A 29 -4.99 11.79 -14.21
N SER A 30 -3.89 11.69 -13.48
CA SER A 30 -2.71 12.54 -13.65
C SER A 30 -1.41 11.74 -13.40
N PRO A 31 -0.98 10.94 -14.38
CA PRO A 31 0.22 10.11 -14.28
C PRO A 31 1.49 10.92 -13.93
N GLU A 32 1.61 12.15 -14.43
CA GLU A 32 2.76 13.02 -14.20
C GLU A 32 2.85 13.48 -12.74
N ARG A 33 1.70 13.76 -12.11
CA ARG A 33 1.65 14.08 -10.67
C ARG A 33 2.02 12.85 -9.84
N GLN A 34 1.55 11.67 -10.23
CA GLN A 34 1.87 10.42 -9.55
C GLN A 34 3.36 10.08 -9.59
N LEU A 35 4.02 10.25 -10.75
CA LEU A 35 5.46 10.07 -10.91
C LEU A 35 6.24 11.00 -9.98
N ARG A 36 5.91 12.29 -9.99
CA ARG A 36 6.54 13.30 -9.13
C ARG A 36 6.37 13.00 -7.64
N LEU A 37 5.16 12.63 -7.21
CA LEU A 37 4.89 12.25 -5.82
C LEU A 37 5.69 11.03 -5.38
N SER A 38 5.93 10.10 -6.31
CA SER A 38 6.72 8.90 -6.08
C SER A 38 8.23 9.17 -6.15
N GLY A 39 8.65 10.41 -6.43
CA GLY A 39 10.05 10.82 -6.53
C GLY A 39 10.72 10.45 -7.87
N PHE A 40 9.93 10.13 -8.90
CA PHE A 40 10.44 9.91 -10.25
C PHE A 40 10.37 11.20 -11.08
N GLU A 41 11.36 11.38 -11.93
CA GLU A 41 11.36 12.44 -12.93
C GLU A 41 10.41 12.10 -14.08
N ASN A 42 9.68 13.10 -14.56
CA ASN A 42 8.89 12.98 -15.78
C ASN A 42 9.71 13.55 -16.95
N PRO A 43 10.17 12.73 -17.89
CA PRO A 43 10.98 13.20 -19.00
C PRO A 43 10.17 14.12 -19.92
N THR A 44 10.79 15.23 -20.36
CA THR A 44 10.17 16.22 -21.27
C THR A 44 10.00 15.71 -22.70
N ARG A 45 10.81 14.72 -23.10
CA ARG A 45 10.67 13.99 -24.37
C ARG A 45 10.72 12.50 -24.12
N ARG A 46 9.85 11.77 -24.81
CA ARG A 46 9.74 10.32 -24.76
C ARG A 46 10.18 9.74 -26.09
N GLY A 47 11.04 8.73 -26.07
CA GLY A 47 11.52 8.06 -27.27
C GLY A 47 10.48 7.07 -27.84
N PRO A 48 10.66 6.61 -29.09
CA PRO A 48 9.91 5.49 -29.62
C PRO A 48 10.05 4.26 -28.71
N GLY A 49 8.94 3.64 -28.34
CA GLY A 49 8.92 2.47 -27.46
C GLY A 49 8.84 2.78 -25.96
N ASP A 50 8.72 4.04 -25.54
CA ASP A 50 8.45 4.38 -24.14
C ASP A 50 7.08 3.81 -23.69
N GLN A 51 7.12 2.82 -22.79
CA GLN A 51 5.93 2.20 -22.20
C GLN A 51 5.57 2.76 -20.82
N THR A 52 6.21 3.84 -20.37
CA THR A 52 6.03 4.38 -19.01
C THR A 52 4.57 4.67 -18.72
N SER A 53 3.83 5.29 -19.65
CA SER A 53 2.41 5.60 -19.43
C SER A 53 1.53 4.34 -19.34
N ALA A 54 1.81 3.32 -20.16
CA ALA A 54 1.07 2.06 -20.13
C ALA A 54 1.35 1.28 -18.83
N VAL A 55 2.62 1.18 -18.44
CA VAL A 55 3.04 0.53 -17.19
C VAL A 55 2.50 1.26 -15.97
N LEU A 56 2.51 2.59 -15.97
CA LEU A 56 1.99 3.41 -14.89
C LEU A 56 0.46 3.30 -14.79
N GLY A 57 -0.25 3.31 -15.92
CA GLY A 57 -1.69 3.07 -15.95
C GLY A 57 -2.05 1.68 -15.41
N SER A 58 -1.35 0.64 -15.84
CA SER A 58 -1.52 -0.74 -15.33
C SER A 58 -1.25 -0.82 -13.82
N SER A 59 -0.15 -0.23 -13.36
CA SER A 59 0.20 -0.17 -11.93
C SER A 59 -0.83 0.61 -11.10
N SER A 60 -1.44 1.64 -11.70
CA SER A 60 -2.48 2.45 -11.05
C SER A 60 -3.77 1.66 -10.86
N PHE A 61 -4.20 0.90 -11.88
CA PHE A 61 -5.34 -0.01 -11.73
C PHE A 61 -5.06 -1.15 -10.75
N ALA A 62 -3.83 -1.67 -10.72
CA ALA A 62 -3.44 -2.63 -9.69
C ALA A 62 -3.57 -2.02 -8.28
N ALA A 63 -3.12 -0.78 -8.06
CA ALA A 63 -3.28 -0.08 -6.78
C ALA A 63 -4.76 0.15 -6.41
N ILE A 64 -5.63 0.47 -7.38
CA ILE A 64 -7.08 0.58 -7.18
C ILE A 64 -7.67 -0.78 -6.74
N GLY A 65 -7.31 -1.85 -7.44
CA GLY A 65 -7.76 -3.21 -7.13
C GLY A 65 -7.34 -3.64 -5.72
N GLU A 66 -6.09 -3.37 -5.35
CA GLU A 66 -5.58 -3.61 -3.99
C GLU A 66 -6.32 -2.80 -2.93
N GLY A 67 -6.57 -1.51 -3.19
CA GLY A 67 -7.36 -0.66 -2.31
C GLY A 67 -8.76 -1.24 -2.08
N GLY A 68 -9.42 -1.68 -3.15
CA GLY A 68 -10.71 -2.37 -3.09
C GLY A 68 -10.66 -3.65 -2.28
N ALA A 69 -9.63 -4.48 -2.48
CA ALA A 69 -9.43 -5.70 -1.71
C ALA A 69 -9.29 -5.42 -0.20
N TYR A 70 -8.61 -4.33 0.19
CA TYR A 70 -8.49 -3.91 1.59
C TYR A 70 -9.85 -3.52 2.18
N LEU A 71 -10.64 -2.74 1.45
CA LEU A 71 -11.97 -2.32 1.89
C LEU A 71 -12.91 -3.52 2.06
N VAL A 72 -12.91 -4.45 1.10
CA VAL A 72 -13.71 -5.67 1.17
C VAL A 72 -13.23 -6.57 2.32
N GLY A 73 -11.92 -6.76 2.47
CA GLY A 73 -11.34 -7.57 3.54
C GLY A 73 -11.66 -7.01 4.92
N ALA A 74 -11.60 -5.68 5.10
CA ALA A 74 -12.01 -4.99 6.32
C ALA A 74 -13.51 -5.18 6.59
N ALA A 75 -14.36 -4.99 5.58
CA ALA A 75 -15.82 -5.12 5.71
C ALA A 75 -16.27 -6.57 6.00
N LYS A 76 -15.61 -7.56 5.41
CA LYS A 76 -15.91 -8.99 5.62
C LYS A 76 -15.33 -9.53 6.93
N GLY A 77 -14.34 -8.85 7.51
CA GLY A 77 -13.76 -9.24 8.79
C GLY A 77 -13.04 -10.59 8.74
N TRP A 78 -12.40 -10.91 7.62
CA TRP A 78 -11.67 -12.17 7.45
C TRP A 78 -10.47 -12.22 8.42
N PRO A 79 -10.40 -13.19 9.37
CA PRO A 79 -9.36 -13.18 10.42
C PRO A 79 -7.92 -13.28 9.90
N GLY A 80 -7.71 -13.95 8.76
CA GLY A 80 -6.39 -14.10 8.15
C GLY A 80 -5.95 -12.90 7.30
N PHE A 81 -6.88 -11.98 6.99
CA PHE A 81 -6.61 -10.88 6.07
C PHE A 81 -5.49 -9.94 6.53
N PRO A 82 -5.44 -9.48 7.81
CA PRO A 82 -4.39 -8.57 8.26
C PRO A 82 -2.99 -9.19 8.12
N ALA A 83 -2.86 -10.49 8.44
CA ALA A 83 -1.59 -11.21 8.32
C ALA A 83 -1.17 -11.39 6.85
N TYR A 84 -2.11 -11.75 5.98
CA TYR A 84 -1.89 -11.85 4.54
C TYR A 84 -1.40 -10.51 3.95
N VAL A 85 -2.11 -9.42 4.28
CA VAL A 85 -1.77 -8.09 3.80
C VAL A 85 -0.39 -7.67 4.31
N MET A 86 -0.11 -7.84 5.60
CA MET A 86 1.18 -7.52 6.20
C MET A 86 2.33 -8.28 5.50
N ALA A 87 2.17 -9.59 5.28
CA ALA A 87 3.18 -10.41 4.61
C ALA A 87 3.44 -9.92 3.17
N ARG A 88 2.38 -9.61 2.43
CA ARG A 88 2.50 -9.07 1.06
C ARG A 88 3.22 -7.73 1.03
N ARG A 89 2.89 -6.82 1.95
CA ARG A 89 3.55 -5.51 2.05
C ARG A 89 5.03 -5.66 2.38
N LEU A 90 5.39 -6.55 3.28
CA LEU A 90 6.81 -6.84 3.58
C LEU A 90 7.56 -7.42 2.38
N LEU A 91 6.91 -8.32 1.61
CA LEU A 91 7.49 -8.85 0.38
C LEU A 91 7.75 -7.73 -0.65
N MET A 92 6.78 -6.84 -0.84
CA MET A 92 6.93 -5.66 -1.71
C MET A 92 8.04 -4.73 -1.22
N ALA A 93 8.08 -4.43 0.08
CA ALA A 93 9.11 -3.58 0.68
C ALA A 93 10.52 -4.16 0.44
N GLY A 94 10.71 -5.46 0.69
CA GLY A 94 11.97 -6.16 0.45
C GLY A 94 12.37 -6.17 -1.03
N GLY A 95 11.43 -6.46 -1.93
CA GLY A 95 11.68 -6.46 -3.37
C GLY A 95 12.09 -5.08 -3.91
N LEU A 96 11.34 -4.03 -3.53
CA LEU A 96 11.62 -2.65 -3.94
C LEU A 96 12.98 -2.17 -3.38
N ALA A 97 13.25 -2.44 -2.11
CA ALA A 97 14.53 -2.11 -1.49
C ALA A 97 15.69 -2.86 -2.14
N GLY A 98 15.53 -4.16 -2.43
CA GLY A 98 16.55 -4.98 -3.09
C GLY A 98 16.86 -4.52 -4.52
N LEU A 99 15.84 -4.14 -5.29
CA LEU A 99 16.04 -3.57 -6.64
C LEU A 99 16.82 -2.25 -6.58
N ALA A 100 16.49 -1.36 -5.63
CA ALA A 100 17.22 -0.11 -5.43
C ALA A 100 18.66 -0.35 -4.95
N ALA A 101 18.85 -1.24 -3.97
CA ALA A 101 20.16 -1.54 -3.38
C ALA A 101 21.12 -2.18 -4.38
N THR A 102 20.60 -2.95 -5.34
CA THR A 102 21.41 -3.59 -6.39
C THR A 102 21.58 -2.74 -7.65
N GLY A 103 21.08 -1.50 -7.65
CA GLY A 103 21.16 -0.59 -8.80
C GLY A 103 20.28 -0.98 -10.00
N ARG A 104 19.36 -1.95 -9.82
CA ARG A 104 18.42 -2.39 -10.85
C ARG A 104 17.19 -1.50 -10.96
N ALA A 105 16.98 -0.61 -9.99
CA ALA A 105 15.92 0.40 -10.01
C ALA A 105 16.42 1.74 -9.42
N PRO A 106 15.75 2.86 -9.74
CA PRO A 106 16.07 4.16 -9.16
C PRO A 106 15.95 4.16 -7.63
N ARG A 107 16.75 4.99 -6.96
CA ARG A 107 16.69 5.15 -5.48
C ARG A 107 15.33 5.59 -4.97
N ALA A 108 14.49 6.21 -5.81
CA ALA A 108 13.09 6.52 -5.49
C ALA A 108 12.27 5.29 -5.06
N PHE A 109 12.67 4.07 -5.46
CA PHE A 109 12.05 2.82 -4.99
C PHE A 109 12.20 2.63 -3.47
N LEU A 110 13.18 3.26 -2.81
CA LEU A 110 13.29 3.24 -1.35
C LEU A 110 12.12 3.97 -0.68
N ASN A 111 11.56 5.01 -1.31
CA ASN A 111 10.36 5.68 -0.81
C ASN A 111 9.16 4.74 -0.83
N ALA A 112 8.99 4.02 -1.94
CA ALA A 112 7.95 3.00 -2.07
C ALA A 112 8.17 1.82 -1.11
N ALA A 113 9.42 1.38 -0.92
CA ALA A 113 9.74 0.33 0.05
C ALA A 113 9.41 0.76 1.48
N ALA A 114 9.72 2.01 1.85
CA ALA A 114 9.36 2.57 3.14
C ALA A 114 7.84 2.66 3.33
N TRP A 115 7.10 3.08 2.30
CA TRP A 115 5.63 3.09 2.33
C TRP A 115 5.02 1.69 2.57
N GLU A 116 5.57 0.68 1.92
CA GLU A 116 5.15 -0.70 2.12
C GLU A 116 5.44 -1.20 3.53
N ALA A 117 6.67 -0.97 4.02
CA ALA A 117 7.08 -1.33 5.37
C ALA A 117 6.26 -0.62 6.46
N LEU A 118 6.05 0.69 6.34
CA LEU A 118 5.24 1.47 7.29
C LEU A 118 3.79 0.99 7.33
N GLY A 119 3.20 0.67 6.17
CA GLY A 119 1.86 0.09 6.13
C GLY A 119 1.80 -1.29 6.79
N ALA A 120 2.82 -2.14 6.61
CA ALA A 120 2.91 -3.43 7.30
C ALA A 120 3.01 -3.26 8.82
N LEU A 121 3.85 -2.32 9.28
CA LEU A 121 3.99 -1.99 10.70
C LEU A 121 2.68 -1.45 11.29
N ALA A 122 1.97 -0.58 10.58
CA ALA A 122 0.69 -0.04 11.01
C ALA A 122 -0.35 -1.16 11.20
N ILE A 123 -0.41 -2.13 10.28
CA ILE A 123 -1.32 -3.28 10.39
C ILE A 123 -0.92 -4.19 11.56
N GLY A 124 0.37 -4.46 11.72
CA GLY A 124 0.89 -5.25 12.85
C GLY A 124 0.57 -4.62 14.20
N ALA A 125 0.80 -3.30 14.32
CA ALA A 125 0.49 -2.53 15.53
C ALA A 125 -1.01 -2.52 15.81
N ALA A 126 -1.85 -2.28 14.81
CA ALA A 126 -3.30 -2.30 14.95
C ALA A 126 -3.81 -3.69 15.38
N SER A 127 -3.27 -4.75 14.78
CA SER A 127 -3.60 -6.14 15.15
C SER A 127 -3.18 -6.48 16.56
N TRP A 128 -2.06 -5.93 17.03
CA TRP A 128 -1.60 -6.11 18.40
C TRP A 128 -2.46 -5.34 19.40
N LEU A 129 -2.83 -4.10 19.10
CA LEU A 129 -3.74 -3.29 19.93
C LEU A 129 -5.10 -3.97 20.10
N ASP A 130 -5.66 -4.51 19.02
CA ASP A 130 -6.94 -5.22 19.06
C ASP A 130 -6.88 -6.55 19.85
N ARG A 131 -5.69 -7.16 19.99
CA ARG A 131 -5.47 -8.36 20.82
C ARG A 131 -5.27 -8.06 22.29
N ARG A 132 -4.93 -6.82 22.67
CA ARG A 132 -4.74 -6.45 24.06
C ARG A 132 -6.10 -6.47 24.77
N PRO A 133 -6.25 -7.20 25.89
CA PRO A 133 -7.41 -7.04 26.75
C PRO A 133 -7.48 -5.57 27.18
N ALA A 134 -8.64 -4.92 27.00
CA ALA A 134 -8.89 -3.67 27.71
C ALA A 134 -8.83 -3.99 29.21
N GLU A 135 -7.80 -3.52 29.90
CA GLU A 135 -7.78 -3.51 31.36
C GLU A 135 -9.06 -2.80 31.80
N ARG A 136 -10.03 -3.55 32.34
CA ARG A 136 -11.19 -2.93 32.99
C ARG A 136 -10.67 -2.28 34.27
N PRO A 137 -10.88 -0.98 34.48
CA PRO A 137 -10.74 -0.42 35.82
C PRO A 137 -11.67 -1.19 36.76
N ALA A 138 -11.13 -1.66 37.89
CA ALA A 138 -11.88 -2.34 38.94
C ALA A 138 -12.81 -1.37 39.68
#